data_AF-A0A0M4NTD4-F1
#
_entry.id   AF-A0A0M4NTD4-F1
#
_cell.length_a   1.000
_cell.length_b   1.000
_cell.length_c   1.000
_cell.angle_alpha   90.00
_cell.angle_beta   90.00
_cell.angle_gamma   90.00
#
_symmetry.space_group_name_H-M   'P 1'
#
loop_
_entity.id
_entity.type
_entity.pdbx_description
1 polymer ?
#
loop_
_entity_poly.entity_id
_entity_poly.type
_entity_poly.pdbx_seq_one_letter_code
_entity_poly.pdbx_strand_id
1 'polypeptide(L)'
;MPIETMNVFPMIHSITIDKENDLVTELVQDINDAEGIRQNLLESVATVRMYERIKFYPLAPPTFIEDVMGSFAQMGLSRHITISDNTYHEINGYLGCTRVWELPLVLRDQVEKSLVGYEVEYDSETWEILDIVQLEA
;
A
#
# COMPACT_ATOMS: atom_id res chain seq x y z
N MET A 1 -8.43 12.19 22.89
CA MET A 1 -7.51 11.67 21.89
C MET A 1 -8.35 10.87 20.92
N PRO A 2 -8.62 11.39 19.71
CA PRO A 2 -9.37 10.63 18.71
C PRO A 2 -8.42 9.59 18.11
N ILE A 3 -8.55 8.35 18.59
CA ILE A 3 -7.81 7.20 18.10
C ILE A 3 -8.62 6.58 16.97
N GLU A 4 -7.97 6.35 15.83
CA GLU A 4 -8.56 5.74 14.65
C GLU A 4 -7.70 4.57 14.17
N THR A 5 -8.32 3.67 13.43
CA THR A 5 -7.67 2.51 12.82
C THR A 5 -7.89 2.50 11.32
N MET A 6 -6.88 2.10 10.57
CA MET A 6 -6.98 1.91 9.12
C MET A 6 -6.25 0.63 8.67
N ASN A 7 -6.72 0.05 7.56
CA ASN A 7 -6.02 -1.04 6.91
C ASN A 7 -5.13 -0.49 5.80
N VAL A 8 -3.91 -1.01 5.72
CA VAL A 8 -2.94 -0.65 4.69
C VAL A 8 -2.35 -1.88 4.05
N PHE A 9 -2.12 -1.80 2.75
CA PHE A 9 -1.58 -2.86 1.93
C PHE A 9 -0.43 -2.29 1.11
N PRO A 10 0.83 -2.64 1.43
CA PRO A 10 2.00 -2.24 0.64
C PRO A 10 1.83 -2.55 -0.84
N MET A 11 2.38 -1.68 -1.70
CA MET A 11 2.35 -1.90 -3.14
C MET A 11 3.11 -3.16 -3.53
N ILE A 12 2.69 -3.72 -4.66
CA ILE A 12 3.27 -4.93 -5.21
C ILE A 12 4.55 -4.51 -5.95
N HIS A 13 5.66 -5.13 -5.60
CA HIS A 13 6.93 -4.93 -6.31
C HIS A 13 7.00 -5.85 -7.53
N SER A 14 6.82 -7.14 -7.28
CA SER A 14 6.96 -8.18 -8.29
C SER A 14 6.02 -9.36 -8.04
N ILE A 15 5.73 -10.08 -9.11
CA ILE A 15 5.01 -11.35 -9.09
C ILE A 15 5.66 -12.35 -10.05
N THR A 16 5.67 -13.62 -9.66
CA THR A 16 6.08 -14.73 -10.51
C THR A 16 4.89 -15.64 -10.76
N ILE A 17 4.63 -15.93 -12.04
CA ILE A 17 3.47 -16.69 -12.49
C ILE A 17 3.95 -17.95 -13.22
N ASP A 18 3.46 -19.10 -12.77
CA ASP A 18 3.47 -20.32 -13.56
C ASP A 18 2.29 -20.30 -14.53
N LYS A 19 2.60 -19.93 -15.78
CA LYS A 19 1.60 -19.79 -16.85
C LYS A 19 1.00 -21.13 -17.29
N GLU A 20 1.70 -22.25 -17.10
CA GLU A 20 1.16 -23.55 -17.51
C GLU A 20 0.02 -24.01 -16.59
N ASN A 21 0.06 -23.57 -15.33
CA ASN A 21 -0.89 -23.94 -14.28
C ASN A 21 -1.78 -22.78 -13.81
N ASP A 22 -1.70 -21.61 -14.46
CA ASP A 22 -2.40 -20.38 -14.06
C ASP A 22 -2.26 -20.06 -12.56
N LEU A 23 -1.02 -20.16 -12.05
CA LEU A 23 -0.71 -20.07 -10.63
C LEU A 23 0.26 -18.93 -10.32
N VAL A 24 -0.05 -18.13 -9.31
CA VAL A 24 0.90 -17.18 -8.71
C VAL A 24 1.81 -17.97 -7.76
N THR A 25 3.10 -18.07 -8.10
CA THR A 25 4.07 -18.83 -7.30
C THR A 25 4.83 -17.95 -6.32
N GLU A 26 4.90 -16.65 -6.59
CA GLU A 26 5.59 -15.67 -5.75
C GLU A 26 4.91 -14.31 -5.88
N LEU A 27 4.80 -13.61 -4.76
CA LEU A 27 4.34 -12.23 -4.68
C LEU A 27 5.26 -11.50 -3.69
N VAL A 28 5.88 -10.41 -4.15
CA VAL A 28 6.73 -9.56 -3.33
C VAL A 28 6.08 -8.18 -3.24
N GLN A 29 5.88 -7.69 -2.03
CA GLN A 29 5.46 -6.32 -1.77
C GLN A 29 6.69 -5.48 -1.41
N ASP A 30 6.63 -4.17 -1.66
CA ASP A 30 7.73 -3.23 -1.35
C ASP A 30 8.06 -3.19 0.16
N ILE A 31 7.07 -3.48 1.00
CA ILE A 31 7.21 -3.56 2.46
C ILE A 31 6.55 -4.85 2.94
N ASN A 32 7.26 -5.60 3.78
CA ASN A 32 6.84 -6.94 4.20
C ASN A 32 6.89 -7.17 5.73
N ASP A 33 7.13 -6.12 6.52
CA ASP A 33 7.02 -6.19 7.98
C ASP A 33 6.47 -4.89 8.59
N ALA A 34 5.97 -4.97 9.83
CA ALA A 34 5.34 -3.85 10.53
C ALA A 34 6.29 -2.68 10.82
N GLU A 35 7.59 -2.93 10.97
CA GLU A 35 8.57 -1.88 11.23
C GLU A 35 8.83 -1.05 9.96
N GLY A 36 8.89 -1.70 8.80
CA GLY A 36 8.95 -1.05 7.50
C GLY A 36 7.71 -0.18 7.25
N ILE A 37 6.52 -0.64 7.63
CA ILE A 37 5.29 0.18 7.55
C ILE A 37 5.44 1.41 8.44
N ARG A 38 5.88 1.24 9.68
CA ARG A 38 6.08 2.34 10.63
C ARG A 38 7.04 3.39 10.09
N GLN A 39 8.19 2.96 9.57
CA GLN A 39 9.22 3.87 9.03
C GLN A 39 8.68 4.65 7.83
N ASN A 40 8.05 3.97 6.88
CA ASN A 40 7.46 4.59 5.71
C ASN A 40 6.36 5.62 6.06
N LEU A 41 5.50 5.30 7.03
CA LEU A 41 4.50 6.24 7.54
C LEU A 41 5.15 7.47 8.19
N LEU A 42 6.16 7.28 9.03
CA LEU A 42 6.84 8.40 9.70
C LEU A 42 7.55 9.33 8.70
N GLU A 43 8.19 8.78 7.67
CA GLU A 43 8.80 9.55 6.58
C GLU A 43 7.76 10.32 5.76
N SER A 44 6.62 9.68 5.48
CA SER A 44 5.49 10.29 4.75
C SER A 44 4.86 11.44 5.57
N VAL A 45 4.64 11.24 6.87
CA VAL A 45 4.17 12.29 7.79
C VAL A 45 5.14 13.46 7.83
N ALA A 46 6.44 13.19 7.92
CA ALA A 46 7.46 14.24 7.93
C ALA A 46 7.46 15.05 6.62
N THR A 47 7.24 14.38 5.49
CA THR A 47 7.12 15.00 4.17
C THR A 47 5.89 15.89 4.07
N VAL A 48 4.71 15.41 4.47
CA VAL A 48 3.47 16.22 4.47
C VAL A 48 3.60 17.44 5.37
N ARG A 49 4.15 17.27 6.58
CA ARG A 49 4.41 18.39 7.51
C ARG A 49 5.46 19.37 6.98
N MET A 50 6.41 18.92 6.16
CA MET A 50 7.30 19.83 5.44
C MET A 50 6.52 20.68 4.44
N TYR A 51 5.64 20.07 3.64
CA TYR A 51 4.83 20.76 2.64
C TYR A 51 3.82 21.73 3.25
N GLU A 52 3.23 21.37 4.40
CA GLU A 52 2.36 22.27 5.17
C GLU A 52 3.10 23.55 5.60
N ARG A 53 4.32 23.42 6.13
CA ARG A 53 5.15 24.57 6.58
C ARG A 53 5.44 25.57 5.46
N ILE A 54 5.61 25.09 4.23
CA ILE A 54 5.87 25.94 3.06
C ILE A 54 4.59 26.34 2.32
N LYS A 55 3.41 25.99 2.86
CA LYS A 55 2.09 26.24 2.24
C LYS A 55 1.97 25.67 0.83
N PHE A 56 2.59 24.52 0.58
CA PHE A 56 2.52 23.79 -0.69
C PHE A 56 1.23 22.93 -0.76
N TYR A 57 0.12 23.49 -0.31
CA TYR A 57 -1.23 22.93 -0.45
C TYR A 57 -2.18 24.10 -0.72
N PRO A 58 -2.63 24.31 -1.97
CA PRO A 58 -3.29 25.55 -2.36
C PRO A 58 -4.75 25.67 -1.91
N LEU A 59 -5.39 24.59 -1.45
CA LEU A 59 -6.86 24.54 -1.31
C LEU A 59 -7.40 24.07 0.06
N ALA A 60 -6.70 23.16 0.77
CA ALA A 60 -7.15 22.62 2.06
C ALA A 60 -5.97 22.20 2.95
N PRO A 61 -6.14 22.15 4.29
CA PRO A 61 -5.19 21.50 5.18
C PRO A 61 -5.06 20.01 4.82
N PRO A 62 -3.84 19.45 4.82
CA PRO A 62 -3.64 18.05 4.53
C PRO A 62 -4.29 17.16 5.59
N THR A 63 -4.74 15.97 5.19
CA THR A 63 -5.27 14.92 6.06
C THR A 63 -4.34 13.70 6.04
N PHE A 64 -4.41 12.90 7.09
CA PHE A 64 -3.57 11.70 7.18
C PHE A 64 -3.89 10.68 6.07
N ILE A 65 -5.17 10.40 5.82
CA ILE A 65 -5.56 9.39 4.82
C ILE A 65 -5.33 9.86 3.37
N GLU A 66 -5.67 11.11 3.01
CA GLU A 66 -5.56 11.54 1.61
C GLU A 66 -4.11 11.89 1.24
N ASP A 67 -3.41 12.62 2.11
CA ASP A 67 -2.10 13.16 1.78
C ASP A 67 -0.99 12.19 2.18
N VAL A 68 -0.92 11.75 3.44
CA VAL A 68 0.16 10.83 3.88
C VAL A 68 0.02 9.49 3.18
N MET A 69 -1.15 8.85 3.28
CA MET A 69 -1.37 7.50 2.76
C MET A 69 -1.55 7.47 1.25
N GLY A 70 -2.46 8.29 0.71
CA GLY A 70 -2.80 8.28 -0.71
C GLY A 70 -1.69 8.81 -1.62
N SER A 71 -0.83 9.71 -1.13
CA SER A 71 0.13 10.43 -1.99
C SER A 71 1.60 10.11 -1.73
N PHE A 72 2.00 9.76 -0.51
CA PHE A 72 3.43 9.58 -0.17
C PHE A 72 3.80 8.17 0.28
N ALA A 73 2.93 7.51 1.06
CA ALA A 73 3.29 6.24 1.68
C ALA A 73 3.27 5.05 0.70
N GLN A 74 2.83 5.21 -0.55
CA GLN A 74 2.78 4.12 -1.54
C GLN A 74 2.12 2.85 -0.96
N MET A 75 0.92 3.00 -0.40
CA MET A 75 0.13 1.92 0.16
C MET A 75 -1.34 2.04 -0.24
N GLY A 76 -1.98 0.92 -0.53
CA GLY A 76 -3.41 0.86 -0.79
C GLY A 76 -4.18 0.76 0.53
N LEU A 77 -5.35 1.41 0.61
CA LEU A 77 -6.25 1.29 1.77
C LEU A 77 -7.10 -0.01 1.74
N SER A 78 -6.99 -0.77 0.67
CA SER A 78 -7.59 -2.10 0.51
C SER A 78 -6.83 -2.91 -0.53
N ARG A 79 -6.95 -4.23 -0.47
CA ARG A 79 -6.41 -5.15 -1.49
C ARG A 79 -6.86 -4.77 -2.91
N HIS A 80 -8.13 -4.39 -3.06
CA HIS A 80 -8.69 -3.96 -4.34
C HIS A 80 -8.00 -2.72 -4.90
N ILE A 81 -7.71 -1.73 -4.05
CA ILE A 81 -6.99 -0.52 -4.44
C ILE A 81 -5.56 -0.88 -4.86
N THR A 82 -4.87 -1.75 -4.09
CA THR A 82 -3.50 -2.18 -4.40
C THR A 82 -3.41 -2.92 -5.74
N ILE A 83 -4.39 -3.77 -6.09
CA ILE A 83 -4.41 -4.45 -7.39
C ILE A 83 -4.69 -3.49 -8.55
N SER A 84 -5.52 -2.48 -8.29
CA SER A 84 -5.92 -1.47 -9.27
C SER A 84 -4.84 -0.40 -9.46
N ASP A 85 -3.71 -0.53 -8.78
CA ASP A 85 -2.59 0.39 -8.89
C ASP A 85 -2.07 0.43 -10.33
N ASN A 86 -1.72 1.66 -10.77
CA ASN A 86 -1.31 1.93 -12.13
C ASN A 86 0.21 2.03 -12.31
N THR A 87 0.99 1.83 -11.25
CA THR A 87 2.44 1.77 -11.34
C THR A 87 2.89 0.50 -12.06
N TYR A 88 4.13 0.52 -12.53
CA TYR A 88 4.71 -0.61 -13.23
C TYR A 88 5.18 -1.66 -12.22
N HIS A 89 4.80 -2.91 -12.49
CA HIS A 89 5.13 -4.06 -11.67
C HIS A 89 6.06 -4.99 -12.45
N GLU A 90 6.97 -5.67 -11.75
CA GLU A 90 7.75 -6.74 -12.38
C GLU A 90 6.91 -8.03 -12.45
N ILE A 91 6.43 -8.37 -13.65
CA ILE A 91 5.59 -9.55 -13.89
C ILE A 91 6.36 -10.61 -14.66
N ASN A 92 6.78 -11.64 -13.95
CA ASN A 92 7.53 -12.77 -14.50
C ASN A 92 6.57 -13.91 -14.90
N GLY A 93 6.75 -14.47 -16.10
CA GLY A 93 5.96 -15.60 -16.61
C GLY A 93 4.73 -15.24 -17.45
N TYR A 94 4.36 -13.95 -17.53
CA TYR A 94 3.22 -13.48 -18.34
C TYR A 94 3.60 -12.28 -19.23
N LEU A 95 4.20 -12.58 -20.40
CA LEU A 95 4.70 -11.57 -21.34
C LEU A 95 3.61 -10.58 -21.77
N GLY A 96 3.94 -9.29 -21.70
CA GLY A 96 3.08 -8.18 -22.14
C GLY A 96 2.22 -7.56 -21.05
N CYS A 97 2.16 -8.18 -19.87
CA CYS A 97 1.58 -7.55 -18.69
C CYS A 97 2.65 -6.76 -17.95
N THR A 98 2.31 -5.52 -17.59
CA THR A 98 3.17 -4.62 -16.82
C THR A 98 2.49 -4.13 -15.55
N ARG A 99 1.22 -4.51 -15.35
CA ARG A 99 0.41 -4.19 -14.17
C ARG A 99 -0.44 -5.38 -13.79
N VAL A 100 -0.68 -5.54 -12.49
CA VAL A 100 -1.43 -6.69 -11.96
C VAL A 100 -2.87 -6.70 -12.45
N TRP A 101 -3.53 -5.53 -12.57
CA TRP A 101 -4.90 -5.47 -13.08
C TRP A 101 -5.04 -5.93 -14.54
N GLU A 102 -3.96 -6.00 -15.32
CA GLU A 102 -3.93 -6.50 -16.71
C GLU A 102 -3.97 -8.04 -16.78
N LEU A 103 -3.74 -8.73 -15.65
CA LEU A 103 -3.75 -10.19 -15.60
C LEU A 103 -5.17 -10.77 -15.73
N PRO A 104 -5.29 -12.03 -16.18
CA PRO A 104 -6.52 -12.81 -16.08
C PRO A 104 -7.14 -12.77 -14.67
N LEU A 105 -8.47 -12.80 -14.60
CA LEU A 105 -9.21 -12.71 -13.33
C LEU A 105 -8.75 -13.75 -12.29
N VAL A 106 -8.54 -15.00 -12.70
CA VAL A 106 -8.10 -16.09 -11.82
C VAL A 106 -6.76 -15.79 -11.14
N LEU A 107 -5.85 -15.12 -11.84
CA LEU A 107 -4.55 -14.73 -11.28
C LEU A 107 -4.68 -13.51 -10.37
N ARG A 108 -5.54 -12.54 -10.73
CA ARG A 108 -5.82 -11.37 -9.88
C ARG A 108 -6.44 -11.77 -8.54
N ASP A 109 -7.36 -12.73 -8.53
CA ASP A 109 -7.97 -13.26 -7.32
C ASP A 109 -6.95 -13.95 -6.40
N GLN A 110 -5.93 -14.59 -6.99
CA GLN A 110 -4.83 -15.19 -6.23
C GLN A 110 -3.93 -14.12 -5.63
N VAL A 111 -3.54 -13.11 -6.41
CA VAL A 111 -2.77 -11.96 -5.91
C VAL A 111 -3.51 -11.31 -4.75
N GLU A 112 -4.80 -11.03 -4.90
CA GLU A 112 -5.61 -10.37 -3.87
C GLU A 112 -5.54 -11.10 -2.52
N LYS A 113 -5.75 -12.41 -2.55
CA LYS A 113 -5.69 -13.26 -1.34
C LYS A 113 -4.30 -13.36 -0.74
N SER A 114 -3.27 -13.19 -1.57
CA SER A 114 -1.87 -13.33 -1.15
C SER A 114 -1.29 -12.03 -0.61
N LEU A 115 -1.97 -10.88 -0.80
CA LEU A 115 -1.55 -9.60 -0.26
C LEU A 115 -1.57 -9.61 1.27
N VAL A 116 -0.41 -9.31 1.85
CA VAL A 116 -0.25 -9.03 3.27
C VAL A 116 -0.64 -7.58 3.51
N GLY A 117 -1.52 -7.38 4.50
CA GLY A 117 -1.93 -6.07 4.96
C GLY A 117 -1.67 -5.89 6.45
N TYR A 118 -1.80 -4.65 6.90
CA TYR A 118 -1.55 -4.23 8.27
C TYR A 118 -2.69 -3.33 8.74
N GLU A 119 -3.12 -3.52 9.99
CA GLU A 119 -3.95 -2.55 10.69
C GLU A 119 -3.04 -1.55 11.41
N VAL A 120 -3.29 -0.27 11.20
CA VAL A 120 -2.54 0.84 11.79
C VAL A 120 -3.45 1.60 12.73
N GLU A 121 -3.10 1.66 14.00
CA GLU A 121 -3.73 2.51 15.00
C GLU A 121 -2.98 3.85 15.08
N TYR A 122 -3.69 4.97 14.97
CA TYR A 122 -3.10 6.29 14.99
C TYR A 122 -3.99 7.33 15.67
N ASP A 123 -3.39 8.43 16.13
CA ASP A 123 -4.13 9.61 16.58
C ASP A 123 -4.49 10.49 15.38
N SER A 124 -5.78 10.73 15.13
CA SER A 124 -6.21 11.46 13.92
C SER A 124 -6.00 12.98 13.96
N GLU A 125 -5.71 13.54 15.14
CA GLU A 125 -5.34 14.96 15.30
C GLU A 125 -3.82 15.16 15.16
N THR A 126 -3.02 14.29 15.77
CA THR A 126 -1.56 14.44 15.84
C THR A 126 -0.81 13.59 14.82
N TRP A 127 -1.47 12.60 14.19
CA TRP A 127 -0.88 11.61 13.28
C TRP A 127 0.22 10.76 13.92
N GLU A 128 0.17 10.61 15.25
CA GLU A 128 1.06 9.71 15.98
C GLU A 128 0.66 8.25 15.68
N ILE A 129 1.63 7.44 15.25
CA ILE A 129 1.42 6.01 14.98
C ILE A 129 1.56 5.23 16.28
N LEU A 130 0.45 4.73 16.81
CA LEU A 130 0.36 4.07 18.11
C LEU A 130 0.75 2.60 17.98
N ASP A 131 0.08 1.86 17.09
CA ASP A 131 0.32 0.44 16.89
C ASP A 131 0.21 0.03 15.42
N ILE A 132 0.89 -1.07 15.07
CA ILE A 132 0.82 -1.69 13.74
C ILE A 132 0.80 -3.20 13.91
N VAL A 133 -0.29 -3.83 13.48
CA VAL A 133 -0.48 -5.28 13.57
C VAL A 133 -0.71 -5.84 12.18
N GLN A 134 -0.05 -6.95 11.86
CA GLN A 134 -0.29 -7.66 10.61
C GLN A 134 -1.71 -8.26 10.60
N LEU A 135 -2.44 -8.04 9.51
CA LEU A 135 -3.76 -8.66 9.32
C LEU A 135 -3.60 -10.16 9.10
N GLU A 136 -4.50 -10.94 9.70
CA GLU A 136 -4.62 -12.36 9.35
C GLU A 136 -5.07 -12.50 7.88
N ALA A 137 -4.51 -13.50 7.20
CA ALA A 137 -4.75 -13.79 5.78
C ALA A 137 -6.13 -14.42 5.54
#